data_AF-A0A6P1W180-F1
#
_entry.id   AF-A0A6P1W180-F1
#
_cell.length_a   1.000
_cell.length_b   1.000
_cell.length_c   1.000
_cell.angle_alpha   90.00
_cell.angle_beta   90.00
_cell.angle_gamma   90.00
#
_symmetry.space_group_name_H-M   'P 1'
#
loop_
_entity.id
_entity.type
_entity.pdbx_description
1 polymer ?
#
loop_
_entity_poly.entity_id
_entity_poly.type
_entity_poly.pdbx_seq_one_letter_code
_entity_poly.pdbx_strand_id
1 'polypeptide(L)' 'MGKGDIKSRKGKIARGSYGMTRPRKPGKSAAPKVEPEPTV' A
#
# COMPACT_ATOMS: atom_id res chain seq x y z
N MET A 1 0.49 -14.47 2.51
CA MET A 1 -0.53 -13.63 3.19
C MET A 1 -1.92 -14.07 2.77
N GLY A 2 -2.77 -14.44 3.73
CA GLY A 2 -4.12 -15.00 3.50
C GLY A 2 -5.20 -13.93 3.27
N LYS A 3 -6.46 -14.36 3.13
CA LYS A 3 -7.62 -13.47 2.99
C LYS A 3 -7.88 -12.64 4.26
N GLY A 4 -7.45 -13.10 5.43
CA GLY A 4 -7.58 -12.37 6.70
C GLY A 4 -6.54 -11.26 6.92
N ASP A 5 -5.47 -11.23 6.12
CA ASP A 5 -4.39 -10.27 6.33
C ASP A 5 -4.72 -8.90 5.69
N ILE A 6 -5.11 -7.96 6.54
CA ILE A 6 -5.57 -6.61 6.20
C ILE A 6 -4.48 -5.77 5.52
N LYS A 7 -3.20 -6.02 5.81
CA LYS A 7 -2.10 -5.27 5.22
C LYS A 7 -1.80 -5.74 3.80
N SER A 8 -2.05 -7.03 3.53
CA SER A 8 -1.81 -7.64 2.23
C SER A 8 -2.77 -7.18 1.14
N ARG A 9 -2.35 -7.29 -0.13
CA ARG A 9 -3.24 -7.09 -1.28
C ARG A 9 -4.41 -8.06 -1.25
N LYS A 10 -4.18 -9.34 -0.90
CA LYS A 10 -5.20 -10.40 -0.89
C LYS A 10 -6.29 -10.17 0.16
N GLY A 11 -5.93 -9.73 1.36
CA GLY A 11 -6.93 -9.39 2.37
C GLY A 11 -7.67 -8.09 2.08
N LYS A 12 -7.03 -7.10 1.47
CA LYS A 12 -7.73 -5.90 0.96
C LYS A 12 -8.71 -6.24 -0.17
N ILE A 13 -8.39 -7.20 -1.04
CA ILE A 13 -9.33 -7.74 -2.03
C ILE A 13 -10.53 -8.37 -1.34
N ALA A 14 -10.30 -9.27 -0.39
CA ALA A 14 -11.36 -9.97 0.33
C ALA A 14 -12.29 -9.02 1.13
N ARG A 15 -11.75 -7.95 1.71
CA ARG A 15 -12.51 -6.95 2.47
C ARG A 15 -13.09 -5.82 1.61
N GLY A 16 -12.80 -5.76 0.32
CA GLY A 16 -13.26 -4.65 -0.55
C GLY A 16 -12.60 -3.30 -0.26
N SER A 17 -11.55 -3.26 0.59
CA SER A 17 -10.88 -2.02 0.98
C SER A 17 -9.67 -1.71 0.10
N TYR A 18 -9.18 -0.47 0.19
CA TYR A 18 -8.04 0.04 -0.57
C TYR A 18 -6.95 0.55 0.38
N GLY A 19 -5.75 0.76 -0.16
CA GLY A 19 -4.64 1.41 0.54
C GLY A 19 -3.35 1.14 -0.20
N MET A 20 -2.20 1.29 0.48
CA MET A 20 -0.91 1.26 -0.21
C MET A 20 -0.67 0.00 -1.07
N THR A 21 -0.97 -1.17 -0.51
CA THR A 21 -0.83 -2.47 -1.19
C THR A 21 -1.92 -2.80 -2.23
N ARG A 22 -3.07 -2.07 -2.22
CA ARG A 22 -4.18 -2.19 -3.19
C ARG A 22 -4.72 -0.79 -3.54
N PRO A 23 -4.05 -0.04 -4.42
CA PRO A 23 -4.47 1.32 -4.81
C PRO A 23 -5.72 1.29 -5.71
N ARG A 24 -6.51 2.38 -5.68
CA ARG A 24 -7.66 2.57 -6.60
C ARG A 24 -7.25 3.00 -8.00
N LYS A 25 -6.21 3.83 -8.08
CA LYS A 25 -5.66 4.36 -9.33
C LYS A 25 -4.20 3.93 -9.43
N PRO A 26 -3.74 3.48 -10.62
CA PRO A 26 -2.31 3.26 -10.84
C PRO A 26 -1.59 4.60 -10.59
N GLY A 27 -0.63 4.61 -9.67
CA GLY A 27 0.10 5.83 -9.26
C GLY A 27 -0.13 6.30 -7.82
N LYS A 28 -1.15 5.80 -7.11
CA LYS A 28 -1.34 6.04 -5.66
C LYS A 28 -0.65 5.01 -4.76
N SER A 29 0.13 4.10 -5.34
CA SER A 29 0.82 3.01 -4.63
C SER A 29 2.17 3.40 -4.03
N ALA A 30 2.60 4.64 -4.21
CA ALA A 30 3.79 5.14 -3.58
C ALA A 30 3.45 6.55 -3.11
N ALA A 31 3.20 6.70 -1.81
CA ALA A 31 3.75 7.91 -1.20
C ALA A 31 5.25 7.82 -1.53
N PRO A 32 5.83 8.80 -2.24
CA PRO A 32 7.26 8.80 -2.47
C PRO A 32 7.89 8.63 -1.10
N LYS A 33 8.73 7.60 -0.97
CA LYS A 33 9.58 7.48 0.19
C LYS A 33 10.32 8.80 0.23
N VAL A 34 10.02 9.63 1.22
CA VAL A 34 10.81 10.84 1.49
C VAL A 34 12.22 10.32 1.59
N GLU A 35 13.01 10.55 0.55
CA GLU A 35 14.43 10.30 0.59
C GLU A 35 14.92 11.19 1.73
N PRO A 36 15.47 10.63 2.81
CA PRO A 36 16.05 11.48 3.83
C PRO A 36 17.18 12.24 3.13
N GLU A 37 16.98 13.54 2.96
CA GLU A 37 17.99 14.51 2.58
C GLU A 37 19.30 14.12 3.30
N PRO A 38 20.43 13.93 2.58
CA PRO A 38 21.69 13.66 3.24
C PRO A 38 22.04 14.88 4.09
N THR A 39 22.02 14.70 5.41
CA THR A 39 22.46 15.71 6.37
C THR A 39 23.93 16.04 6.15
N VAL A 40 24.19 17.34 6.10
CA VAL A 40 25.48 18.09 6.00
C VAL A 40 26.64 17.43 6.72
#